data_AF-A0A925IZB4-F1
#
_entry.id   AF-A0A925IZB4-F1
#
_cell.length_a   1.000
_cell.length_b   1.000
_cell.length_c   1.000
_cell.angle_alpha   90.00
_cell.angle_beta   90.00
_cell.angle_gamma   90.00
#
_symmetry.space_group_name_H-M   'P 1'
#
loop_
_entity.id
_entity.type
_entity.pdbx_description
1 polymer ?
#
loop_
_entity_poly.entity_id
_entity_poly.type
_entity_poly.pdbx_seq_one_letter_code
_entity_poly.pdbx_strand_id
1 'polypeptide(L)'
;MDNFQKYSRLMLLIAAGFFGFILLVALLIFILRLFSITLFHIPGFDLFFQYIILIIPYGIFLAAYYYLYKKIGCSKMKPSRVIARLLLFTGFLVCLLTLTLSTALFLHINNDWLKRFDDNSQYALIIQIVILIMCAGVLATGDPKEKDWMERGA
;
A
#
# COMPACT_ATOMS: atom_id res chain seq x y z
N MET A 1 7.44 25.73 24.92
CA MET A 1 8.07 25.22 23.69
C MET A 1 7.69 26.17 22.57
N ASP A 2 8.66 26.82 21.93
CA ASP A 2 8.38 27.74 20.83
C ASP A 2 7.73 27.00 19.67
N ASN A 3 6.67 27.60 19.11
CA ASN A 3 5.92 27.05 17.98
C ASN A 3 6.83 26.65 16.81
N PHE A 4 7.92 27.38 16.60
CA PHE A 4 8.94 27.08 15.60
C PHE A 4 9.59 25.70 15.79
N GLN A 5 9.97 25.34 17.02
CA GLN A 5 10.60 24.06 17.32
C GLN A 5 9.62 22.89 17.14
N LYS A 6 8.33 23.14 17.40
CA LYS A 6 7.23 22.17 17.18
C LYS A 6 7.03 21.88 15.70
N TYR A 7 6.89 22.90 14.86
CA TYR A 7 6.70 22.70 13.42
C TYR A 7 7.96 22.15 12.73
N SER A 8 9.15 22.56 13.15
CA SER A 8 10.42 22.02 12.65
C SER A 8 10.55 20.52 12.91
N ARG A 9 10.21 20.07 14.13
CA ARG A 9 10.28 18.64 14.49
C ARG A 9 9.24 17.80 13.74
N LEU A 10 8.03 18.33 13.53
CA LEU A 10 7.01 17.67 12.69
C LEU A 10 7.50 17.55 11.24
N MET A 11 8.04 18.64 10.68
CA MET A 11 8.55 18.65 9.31
C MET A 11 9.69 17.64 9.13
N LEU A 12 10.59 17.55 10.12
CA LEU A 12 11.69 16.58 10.11
C LEU A 12 11.17 15.13 10.19
N LEU A 13 10.16 14.84 11.03
CA LEU A 13 9.54 13.51 11.10
C LEU A 13 8.88 13.10 9.78
N ILE A 14 8.15 14.01 9.14
CA ILE A 14 7.51 13.75 7.84
C ILE A 14 8.57 13.54 6.76
N ALA A 15 9.57 14.43 6.69
CA ALA A 15 10.65 14.33 5.71
C ALA A 15 11.45 13.03 5.91
N ALA A 16 11.86 12.72 7.14
CA ALA A 16 12.58 11.49 7.46
C ALA A 16 11.75 10.24 7.14
N GLY A 17 10.44 10.26 7.39
CA GLY A 17 9.53 9.18 6.99
C GLY A 17 9.47 9.00 5.47
N PHE A 18 9.39 10.10 4.72
CA PHE A 18 9.34 10.06 3.26
C PHE A 18 10.66 9.56 2.64
N PHE A 19 11.79 10.15 3.04
CA PHE A 19 13.12 9.70 2.57
C PHE A 19 13.42 8.27 3.04
N GLY A 20 13.05 7.91 4.26
CA GLY A 20 13.19 6.56 4.79
C GLY A 20 12.40 5.54 3.99
N PHE A 21 11.18 5.88 3.57
CA PHE A 21 10.36 5.02 2.71
C PHE A 21 11.02 4.81 1.33
N ILE A 22 11.49 5.88 0.68
CA ILE A 22 12.20 5.78 -0.61
C ILE A 22 13.44 4.89 -0.48
N LEU A 23 14.23 5.10 0.57
CA LEU A 23 15.46 4.35 0.81
C LEU A 23 15.16 2.87 1.10
N LEU A 24 14.08 2.58 1.83
CA LEU A 24 13.61 1.22 2.08
C LEU A 24 13.18 0.53 0.79
N VAL A 25 12.45 1.21 -0.10
CA VAL A 25 12.08 0.68 -1.42
C VAL A 25 13.32 0.39 -2.27
N ALA A 26 14.28 1.32 -2.31
CA ALA A 26 15.53 1.13 -3.05
C ALA A 26 16.35 -0.06 -2.51
N LEU A 27 16.42 -0.20 -1.17
CA LEU A 27 17.10 -1.32 -0.52
C LEU A 27 16.41 -2.65 -0.83
N LEU A 28 15.07 -2.68 -0.83
CA LEU A 28 14.29 -3.86 -1.16
C LEU A 28 14.54 -4.31 -2.62
N ILE A 29 14.56 -3.36 -3.57
CA ILE A 29 14.94 -3.63 -4.97
C ILE A 29 16.37 -4.15 -5.06
N PHE A 30 17.31 -3.57 -4.31
CA PHE A 30 18.70 -4.00 -4.32
C PHE A 30 18.87 -5.43 -3.77
N ILE A 31 18.19 -5.77 -2.68
CA ILE A 31 18.18 -7.13 -2.11
C ILE A 31 17.59 -8.12 -3.11
N LEU A 32 16.43 -7.79 -3.72
CA LEU A 32 15.84 -8.62 -4.77
C LEU A 32 16.83 -8.83 -5.93
N ARG A 33 17.52 -7.78 -6.37
CA ARG A 33 18.52 -7.87 -7.43
C ARG A 33 19.71 -8.75 -7.05
N LEU A 34 20.17 -8.71 -5.80
CA LEU A 34 21.23 -9.60 -5.31
C LEU A 34 20.78 -11.07 -5.32
N PHE A 35 19.55 -11.36 -4.88
CA PHE A 35 19.00 -12.71 -4.94
C PHE A 35 18.83 -13.20 -6.38
N SER A 36 18.39 -12.31 -7.27
CA SER A 36 18.29 -12.59 -8.70
C SER A 36 19.65 -13.05 -9.26
N ILE A 37 20.71 -12.25 -9.09
CA ILE A 37 22.05 -12.55 -9.62
C ILE A 37 22.65 -13.85 -9.06
N THR A 38 22.40 -14.15 -7.78
CA THR A 38 23.01 -15.31 -7.10
C THR A 38 22.28 -16.62 -7.34
N LEU A 39 20.95 -16.59 -7.55
CA LEU A 39 20.12 -17.80 -7.59
C LEU A 39 19.66 -18.21 -9.01
N PHE A 40 20.01 -17.44 -10.05
CA PHE A 40 19.73 -17.80 -11.45
C PHE A 40 20.35 -19.13 -11.92
N HIS A 41 21.31 -19.70 -11.17
CA HIS A 41 21.90 -21.01 -11.50
C HIS A 41 21.01 -22.21 -11.13
N ILE A 42 19.91 -22.00 -10.40
CA ILE A 42 19.00 -23.07 -9.98
C ILE A 42 17.81 -23.15 -10.93
N PRO A 43 17.59 -24.27 -11.65
CA PRO A 43 16.46 -24.41 -12.56
C PRO A 43 15.13 -24.31 -11.80
N GLY A 44 14.20 -23.48 -12.31
CA GLY A 44 12.90 -23.21 -11.69
C GLY A 44 12.86 -22.08 -10.66
N PHE A 45 14.01 -21.59 -10.20
CA PHE A 45 14.06 -20.45 -9.27
C PHE A 45 13.59 -19.13 -9.92
N ASP A 46 13.77 -18.98 -11.23
CA ASP A 46 13.33 -17.81 -11.99
C ASP A 46 11.80 -17.61 -11.92
N LEU A 47 11.01 -18.67 -12.11
CA LEU A 47 9.55 -18.61 -11.99
C LEU A 47 9.11 -18.22 -10.58
N PHE A 48 9.73 -18.81 -9.55
CA PHE A 48 9.43 -18.45 -8.16
C PHE A 48 9.76 -16.99 -7.86
N PHE A 49 10.92 -16.52 -8.32
CA PHE A 49 11.38 -15.15 -8.12
C PHE A 49 10.48 -14.13 -8.84
N GLN A 50 10.09 -14.40 -10.09
CA GLN A 50 9.13 -13.59 -10.83
C GLN A 50 7.76 -13.52 -10.13
N TYR A 51 7.28 -14.64 -9.60
CA TYR A 51 6.02 -14.68 -8.86
C TYR A 51 6.09 -13.87 -7.55
N ILE A 52 7.21 -13.92 -6.83
CA ILE A 52 7.42 -13.06 -5.64
C ILE A 52 7.34 -11.59 -6.03
N ILE A 53 8.06 -11.17 -7.07
CA ILE A 53 8.05 -9.78 -7.54
C ILE A 53 6.63 -9.33 -7.89
N LEU A 54 5.84 -10.21 -8.53
CA LEU A 54 4.46 -9.95 -8.89
C LEU A 54 3.56 -9.75 -7.65
N ILE A 55 3.74 -10.54 -6.58
CA ILE A 55 2.91 -10.45 -5.36
C ILE A 55 3.24 -9.23 -4.50
N ILE A 56 4.52 -8.82 -4.42
CA ILE A 56 4.98 -7.73 -3.53
C ILE A 56 4.07 -6.49 -3.55
N PRO A 57 3.73 -5.87 -4.70
CA PRO A 57 2.88 -4.68 -4.73
C PRO A 57 1.51 -4.94 -4.10
N TYR A 58 0.88 -6.08 -4.39
CA TYR A 58 -0.41 -6.47 -3.79
C TYR A 58 -0.28 -6.75 -2.29
N GLY A 59 0.84 -7.32 -1.84
CA GLY A 59 1.16 -7.49 -0.43
C GLY A 59 1.22 -6.16 0.32
N ILE A 60 1.82 -5.13 -0.30
CA ILE A 60 1.87 -3.76 0.25
C ILE A 60 0.45 -3.19 0.34
N PHE A 61 -0.37 -3.33 -0.70
CA PHE A 61 -1.76 -2.85 -0.68
C PHE A 61 -2.60 -3.55 0.39
N LEU A 62 -2.50 -4.88 0.51
CA LEU A 62 -3.16 -5.65 1.56
C LEU A 62 -2.74 -5.21 2.96
N ALA A 63 -1.45 -4.98 3.19
CA ALA A 63 -0.94 -4.44 4.45
C ALA A 63 -1.51 -3.05 4.76
N ALA A 64 -1.60 -2.18 3.74
CA ALA A 64 -2.18 -0.84 3.87
C ALA A 64 -3.69 -0.89 4.20
N TYR A 65 -4.46 -1.74 3.51
CA TYR A 65 -5.88 -1.95 3.81
C TYR A 65 -6.07 -2.51 5.24
N TYR A 66 -5.25 -3.47 5.66
CA TYR A 66 -5.28 -4.01 7.02
C TYR A 66 -4.96 -2.93 8.07
N TYR A 67 -3.95 -2.11 7.83
CA TYR A 67 -3.60 -0.99 8.71
C TYR A 67 -4.76 0.00 8.87
N LEU A 68 -5.37 0.41 7.76
CA LEU A 68 -6.52 1.33 7.79
C LEU A 68 -7.74 0.68 8.46
N TYR A 69 -8.01 -0.59 8.22
CA TYR A 69 -9.09 -1.33 8.86
C TYR A 69 -8.96 -1.29 10.40
N LYS A 70 -7.75 -1.52 10.91
CA LYS A 70 -7.47 -1.42 12.36
C LYS A 70 -7.70 0.00 12.89
N LYS A 71 -7.41 1.04 12.11
CA LYS A 71 -7.63 2.44 12.47
C LYS A 71 -9.09 2.89 12.43
N ILE A 72 -9.96 2.28 11.61
CA ILE A 72 -11.40 2.63 11.53
C ILE A 72 -12.08 2.54 12.90
N GLY A 73 -11.71 1.56 13.74
CA GLY A 73 -12.29 1.39 15.07
C GLY A 73 -12.06 2.60 15.99
N CYS A 74 -10.99 3.36 15.78
CA CYS A 74 -10.62 4.52 16.58
C CYS A 74 -11.41 5.78 16.20
N SER A 75 -12.05 5.82 15.03
CA SER A 75 -12.64 7.06 14.55
C SER A 75 -13.89 7.45 15.35
N LYS A 76 -14.15 8.71 15.71
CA LYS A 76 -15.33 9.01 16.59
C LYS A 76 -16.65 9.15 15.83
N MET A 77 -16.61 9.50 14.54
CA MET A 77 -17.82 9.75 13.76
C MET A 77 -18.36 8.48 13.10
N LYS A 78 -19.60 8.09 13.46
CA LYS A 78 -20.34 6.96 12.86
C LYS A 78 -20.40 7.01 11.32
N PRO A 79 -20.72 8.13 10.64
CA PRO A 79 -20.81 8.15 9.18
C PRO A 79 -19.44 7.95 8.50
N SER A 80 -18.36 8.54 9.03
CA SER A 80 -17.01 8.35 8.49
C SER A 80 -16.58 6.88 8.57
N ARG A 81 -16.87 6.19 9.68
CA ARG A 81 -16.59 4.75 9.82
C ARG A 81 -17.28 3.91 8.75
N VAL A 82 -18.54 4.19 8.43
CA VAL A 82 -19.31 3.40 7.45
C VAL A 82 -18.73 3.62 6.05
N ILE A 83 -18.50 4.89 5.67
CA ILE A 83 -17.92 5.23 4.36
C ILE A 83 -16.52 4.62 4.21
N ALA A 84 -15.67 4.74 5.24
CA ALA A 84 -14.33 4.15 5.24
C ALA A 84 -14.37 2.61 5.13
N ARG A 85 -15.30 1.93 5.81
CA ARG A 85 -15.46 0.47 5.67
C ARG A 85 -15.88 0.06 4.27
N LEU A 86 -16.84 0.77 3.68
CA LEU A 86 -17.27 0.50 2.31
C LEU A 86 -16.13 0.73 1.31
N LEU A 87 -15.37 1.84 1.45
CA LEU A 87 -14.21 2.09 0.61
C LEU A 87 -13.13 1.02 0.76
N LEU A 88 -12.79 0.63 1.99
CA LEU A 88 -11.81 -0.43 2.23
C LEU A 88 -12.27 -1.77 1.66
N PHE A 89 -13.54 -2.12 1.83
CA PHE A 89 -14.07 -3.37 1.32
C PHE A 89 -14.01 -3.42 -0.20
N THR A 90 -14.40 -2.34 -0.88
CA THR A 90 -14.29 -2.22 -2.34
C THR A 90 -12.83 -2.27 -2.79
N GLY A 91 -11.92 -1.54 -2.13
CA GLY A 91 -10.49 -1.56 -2.44
C GLY A 91 -9.86 -2.94 -2.25
N PHE A 92 -10.23 -3.64 -1.18
CA PHE A 92 -9.79 -4.99 -0.90
C PHE A 92 -10.28 -5.99 -1.95
N LEU A 93 -11.56 -5.92 -2.36
CA LEU A 93 -12.11 -6.74 -3.42
C LEU A 93 -11.39 -6.51 -4.76
N VAL A 94 -11.17 -5.24 -5.13
CA VAL A 94 -10.40 -4.89 -6.33
C VAL A 94 -9.00 -5.49 -6.24
N CYS A 95 -8.33 -5.36 -5.09
CA CYS A 95 -6.99 -5.93 -4.88
C CYS A 95 -6.96 -7.45 -5.06
N LEU A 96 -7.91 -8.17 -4.46
CA LEU A 96 -8.01 -9.62 -4.62
C LEU A 96 -8.26 -10.02 -6.07
N LEU A 97 -9.21 -9.37 -6.75
CA LEU A 97 -9.49 -9.64 -8.16
C LEU A 97 -8.24 -9.41 -9.01
N THR A 98 -7.58 -8.27 -8.85
CA THR A 98 -6.37 -7.96 -9.64
C THR A 98 -5.23 -8.93 -9.37
N LEU A 99 -5.05 -9.39 -8.12
CA LEU A 99 -4.06 -10.39 -7.76
C LEU A 99 -4.38 -11.75 -8.40
N THR A 100 -5.65 -12.15 -8.41
CA THR A 100 -6.07 -13.40 -9.06
C THR A 100 -5.87 -13.35 -10.58
N LEU A 101 -6.15 -12.21 -11.22
CA LEU A 101 -5.91 -12.03 -12.66
C LEU A 101 -4.43 -12.00 -13.00
N SER A 102 -3.60 -11.32 -12.21
CA SER A 102 -2.14 -11.35 -12.39
C SER A 102 -1.57 -12.76 -12.17
N THR A 103 -2.12 -13.54 -11.24
CA THR A 103 -1.72 -14.94 -11.04
C THR A 103 -2.14 -15.80 -12.24
N ALA A 104 -3.34 -15.58 -12.79
CA ALA A 104 -3.81 -16.29 -13.99
C ALA A 104 -2.97 -15.96 -15.24
N LEU A 105 -2.54 -14.70 -15.40
CA LEU A 105 -1.58 -14.30 -16.44
C LEU A 105 -0.23 -15.01 -16.25
N PHE A 106 0.28 -15.07 -15.02
CA PHE A 106 1.53 -15.75 -14.70
C PHE A 106 1.49 -17.26 -15.01
N LEU A 107 0.33 -17.90 -14.85
CA LEU A 107 0.11 -19.31 -15.22
C LEU A 107 -0.14 -19.52 -16.73
N HIS A 108 0.09 -18.50 -17.56
CA HIS A 108 -0.09 -18.52 -19.02
C HIS A 108 -1.50 -18.95 -19.49
N ILE A 109 -2.55 -18.63 -18.71
CA ILE A 109 -3.92 -18.88 -19.13
C ILE A 109 -4.27 -17.97 -20.30
N ASN A 110 -4.44 -18.55 -21.49
CA ASN A 110 -4.58 -17.81 -22.73
C ASN A 110 -6.07 -17.50 -23.00
N ASN A 111 -6.53 -16.33 -22.50
CA ASN A 111 -7.87 -15.81 -22.76
C ASN A 111 -7.78 -14.36 -23.24
N ASP A 112 -8.60 -13.98 -24.22
CA ASP A 112 -8.61 -12.61 -24.77
C ASP A 112 -8.94 -11.53 -23.73
N TRP A 113 -9.75 -11.90 -22.72
CA TRP A 113 -10.07 -11.00 -21.61
C TRP A 113 -8.87 -10.76 -20.69
N LEU A 114 -8.01 -11.76 -20.49
CA LEU A 114 -6.78 -11.66 -19.71
C LEU A 114 -5.75 -10.76 -20.40
N LYS A 115 -5.64 -10.81 -21.73
CA LYS A 115 -4.79 -9.89 -22.50
C LYS A 115 -5.22 -8.43 -22.35
N ARG A 116 -6.52 -8.15 -22.40
CA ARG A 116 -7.04 -6.78 -22.14
C ARG A 116 -6.73 -6.30 -20.73
N PHE A 117 -6.71 -7.20 -19.75
CA PHE A 117 -6.29 -6.86 -18.39
C PHE A 117 -4.79 -6.56 -18.31
N ASP A 118 -3.95 -7.32 -19.00
CA ASP A 118 -2.50 -7.09 -19.04
C ASP A 118 -2.15 -5.68 -19.55
N ASP A 119 -2.77 -5.27 -20.67
CA ASP A 119 -2.64 -3.93 -21.27
C ASP A 119 -3.07 -2.80 -20.32
N ASN A 120 -3.99 -3.07 -19.39
CA ASN A 120 -4.57 -2.07 -18.48
C ASN A 120 -4.18 -2.27 -17.01
N SER A 121 -3.24 -3.18 -16.73
CA SER A 121 -2.84 -3.57 -15.37
C SER A 121 -2.35 -2.40 -14.52
N GLN A 122 -1.72 -1.40 -15.16
CA GLN A 122 -1.25 -0.18 -14.51
C GLN A 122 -2.40 0.64 -13.90
N TYR A 123 -3.54 0.73 -14.59
CA TYR A 123 -4.70 1.47 -14.10
C TYR A 123 -5.30 0.83 -12.84
N ALA A 124 -5.26 -0.50 -12.76
CA ALA A 124 -5.73 -1.22 -11.58
C ALA A 124 -4.92 -0.85 -10.33
N LEU A 125 -3.59 -0.73 -10.44
CA LEU A 125 -2.72 -0.30 -9.35
C LEU A 125 -3.00 1.17 -8.97
N ILE A 126 -3.18 2.05 -9.94
CA ILE A 126 -3.50 3.47 -9.70
C ILE A 126 -4.82 3.60 -8.94
N ILE A 127 -5.85 2.85 -9.34
CA ILE A 127 -7.15 2.85 -8.65
C ILE A 127 -7.00 2.43 -7.18
N GLN A 128 -6.17 1.44 -6.87
CA GLN A 128 -5.92 1.04 -5.48
C GLN A 128 -5.26 2.16 -4.65
N ILE A 129 -4.30 2.88 -5.23
CA ILE A 129 -3.69 4.04 -4.58
C ILE A 129 -4.75 5.12 -4.30
N VAL A 130 -5.60 5.42 -5.29
CA VAL A 130 -6.68 6.41 -5.14
C VAL A 130 -7.66 6.00 -4.04
N ILE A 131 -8.08 4.73 -3.99
CA ILE A 131 -8.99 4.23 -2.94
C ILE A 131 -8.34 4.34 -1.56
N LEU A 132 -7.06 4.00 -1.41
CA LEU A 132 -6.35 4.13 -0.14
C LEU A 132 -6.26 5.58 0.32
N ILE A 133 -5.91 6.51 -0.58
CA ILE A 133 -5.82 7.94 -0.26
C ILE A 133 -7.19 8.49 0.15
N MET A 134 -8.24 8.15 -0.61
CA MET A 134 -9.61 8.55 -0.29
C MET A 134 -10.05 7.98 1.06
N CYS A 135 -9.76 6.71 1.34
CA CYS A 135 -10.08 6.10 2.63
C CYS A 135 -9.33 6.78 3.80
N ALA A 136 -8.04 7.07 3.62
CA ALA A 136 -7.25 7.79 4.62
C ALA A 136 -7.79 9.21 4.84
N GLY A 137 -8.20 9.91 3.78
CA GLY A 137 -8.82 11.23 3.86
C GLY A 137 -10.17 11.22 4.57
N VAL A 138 -11.04 10.26 4.29
CA VAL A 138 -12.32 10.08 5.00
C VAL A 138 -12.11 9.82 6.49
N LEU A 139 -11.07 9.05 6.85
CA LEU A 139 -10.71 8.84 8.25
C LEU A 139 -10.15 10.10 8.90
N ALA A 140 -9.25 10.82 8.22
CA ALA A 140 -8.67 12.05 8.73
C ALA A 140 -9.71 13.16 8.95
N THR A 141 -10.73 13.25 8.09
CA THR A 141 -11.82 14.23 8.20
C THR A 141 -12.89 13.84 9.23
N GLY A 142 -13.05 12.53 9.50
CA GLY A 142 -14.02 12.02 10.46
C GLY A 142 -13.56 12.03 11.91
N ASP A 143 -12.28 12.33 12.14
CA ASP A 143 -11.72 12.41 13.48
C ASP A 143 -11.64 13.86 13.95
N PRO A 144 -12.13 14.17 15.16
CA PRO A 144 -11.83 15.46 15.76
C PRO A 144 -10.31 15.58 15.83
N LYS A 145 -9.75 16.73 15.39
CA LYS A 145 -8.31 17.04 15.46
C LYS A 145 -7.71 16.31 16.64
N GLU A 146 -6.85 15.32 16.39
CA GLU A 146 -6.16 14.65 17.48
C GLU A 146 -5.59 15.74 18.39
N LYS A 147 -5.91 15.66 19.69
CA LYS A 147 -5.21 16.45 20.72
C LYS A 147 -3.75 16.40 20.34
N ASP A 148 -3.17 17.57 20.12
CA ASP A 148 -1.87 17.73 19.50
C ASP A 148 -0.92 16.71 20.12
N TRP A 149 -0.29 15.87 19.31
CA TRP A 149 0.55 14.76 19.77
C TRP A 149 1.70 15.25 20.67
N MET A 150 1.99 16.55 20.62
CA MET A 150 2.91 17.30 21.47
C MET A 150 2.33 17.72 22.84
N GLU A 151 1.01 17.69 23.03
CA GLU A 151 0.34 17.94 24.33
C GLU A 151 0.22 16.66 25.17
N ARG A 152 0.53 15.48 24.62
CA ARG A 152 0.47 14.20 25.36
C ARG A 152 1.72 13.92 26.21
N GLY A 153 2.73 14.79 26.14
CA GLY A 153 4.00 14.65 26.85
C GLY A 153 4.40 15.86 27.71
N ALA A 154 3.44 16.75 28.01
CA ALA A 154 3.60 17.84 28.97
C ALA A 154 2.85 17.51 30.26
#